data_AF-A0A485AG88-F1
#
_entry.id   AF-A0A485AG88-F1
#
_cell.length_a   1.000
_cell.length_b   1.000
_cell.length_c   1.000
_cell.angle_alpha   90.00
_cell.angle_beta   90.00
_cell.angle_gamma   90.00
#
_symmetry.space_group_name_H-M   'P 1'
#
loop_
_entity.id
_entity.type
_entity.pdbx_description
1 polymer ?
#
loop_
_entity_poly.entity_id
_entity_poly.type
_entity_poly.pdbx_seq_one_letter_code
_entity_poly.pdbx_strand_id
1 'polypeptide(L)'
;MSTTMAILTVGVVPVAEVLPLLTEHIREEQITHISLLGKMTREDVMEDYAVDSGDECLLTLLNDNQPAEVSRQKVERDLKHIIAMLDRQEYDVILFLSSEMLSGLTARNAILLEPQRIIPPLVASIVDGHQVGVIVPLRRCCPCSGKSGFR
;
A
#
# COMPACT_ATOMS: atom_id res chain seq x y z
N MET A 1 10.81 -23.70 -7.45
CA MET A 1 10.91 -23.05 -6.13
C MET A 1 9.57 -22.42 -5.85
N SER A 2 9.03 -22.55 -4.64
CA SER A 2 7.69 -22.07 -4.34
C SER A 2 7.77 -20.68 -3.69
N THR A 3 7.60 -19.62 -4.48
CA THR A 3 7.71 -18.23 -4.02
C THR A 3 6.73 -17.92 -2.89
N THR A 4 7.18 -17.27 -1.83
CA THR A 4 6.35 -16.75 -0.73
C THR A 4 6.14 -15.25 -0.87
N MET A 5 4.91 -14.79 -0.63
CA MET A 5 4.55 -13.38 -0.77
C MET A 5 3.78 -12.86 0.44
N ALA A 6 4.15 -11.68 0.91
CA ALA A 6 3.36 -10.90 1.85
C ALA A 6 2.74 -9.70 1.13
N ILE A 7 1.42 -9.53 1.23
CA ILE A 7 0.71 -8.32 0.81
C ILE A 7 0.59 -7.42 2.04
N LEU A 8 1.14 -6.21 1.97
CA LEU A 8 1.09 -5.22 3.05
C LEU A 8 0.23 -4.03 2.65
N THR A 9 -0.66 -3.61 3.55
CA THR A 9 -1.60 -2.49 3.37
C THR A 9 -1.65 -1.62 4.62
N VAL A 10 -2.03 -0.34 4.49
CA VAL A 10 -2.22 0.56 5.64
C VAL A 10 -3.56 0.27 6.33
N GLY A 11 -4.67 0.48 5.61
CA GLY A 11 -6.01 0.17 6.08
C GLY A 11 -6.58 -1.09 5.42
N VAL A 12 -7.90 -1.20 5.41
CA VAL A 12 -8.59 -2.28 4.69
C VAL A 12 -8.63 -1.97 3.19
N VAL A 13 -8.27 -2.97 2.41
CA VAL A 13 -8.28 -2.94 0.94
C VAL A 13 -8.91 -4.26 0.47
N PRO A 14 -9.76 -4.26 -0.57
CA PRO A 14 -10.33 -5.48 -1.11
C PRO A 14 -9.27 -6.29 -1.87
N VAL A 15 -8.38 -6.96 -1.12
CA VAL A 15 -7.29 -7.77 -1.67
C VAL A 15 -7.81 -8.93 -2.54
N ALA A 16 -9.05 -9.35 -2.32
CA ALA A 16 -9.75 -10.33 -3.16
C ALA A 16 -9.80 -9.95 -4.65
N GLU A 17 -9.75 -8.65 -4.99
CA GLU A 17 -9.73 -8.20 -6.38
C GLU A 17 -8.38 -8.44 -7.07
N VAL A 18 -7.28 -8.47 -6.31
CA VAL A 18 -5.92 -8.67 -6.85
C VAL A 18 -5.43 -10.10 -6.69
N LEU A 19 -5.98 -10.88 -5.76
CA LEU A 19 -5.56 -12.27 -5.53
C LEU A 19 -5.59 -13.13 -6.80
N PRO A 20 -6.63 -13.12 -7.65
CA PRO A 20 -6.65 -13.95 -8.85
C PRO A 20 -5.47 -13.71 -9.80
N LEU A 21 -4.97 -12.47 -9.88
CA LEU A 21 -3.82 -12.10 -10.72
C LEU A 21 -2.50 -12.65 -10.15
N LEU A 22 -2.42 -12.75 -8.83
CA LEU A 22 -1.26 -13.29 -8.14
C LEU A 22 -1.28 -14.82 -8.13
N THR A 23 -2.46 -15.43 -8.04
CA THR A 23 -2.61 -16.89 -7.98
C THR A 23 -2.31 -17.63 -9.27
N GLU A 24 -2.24 -16.91 -10.40
CA GLU A 24 -1.67 -17.42 -11.66
C GLU A 24 -0.19 -17.82 -11.52
N HIS A 25 0.54 -17.19 -10.60
CA HIS A 25 1.99 -17.33 -10.46
C HIS A 25 2.43 -17.86 -9.09
N ILE A 26 1.63 -17.62 -8.04
CA ILE A 26 1.94 -17.95 -6.65
C ILE A 26 0.75 -18.66 -6.02
N ARG A 27 0.94 -19.84 -5.42
CA ARG A 27 -0.17 -20.55 -4.78
C ARG A 27 -0.75 -19.73 -3.63
N GLU A 28 -2.07 -19.76 -3.47
CA GLU A 28 -2.79 -18.92 -2.49
C GLU A 28 -2.28 -19.14 -1.06
N GLU A 29 -1.91 -20.37 -0.69
CA GLU A 29 -1.40 -20.70 0.65
C GLU A 29 -0.04 -20.06 0.94
N GLN A 30 0.64 -19.54 -0.08
CA GLN A 30 1.92 -18.85 0.03
C GLN A 30 1.78 -17.33 0.04
N ILE A 31 0.54 -16.82 -0.04
CA ILE A 31 0.22 -15.41 0.00
C ILE A 31 -0.34 -15.09 1.39
N THR A 32 0.34 -14.22 2.13
CA THR A 32 -0.12 -13.71 3.42
C THR A 32 -0.57 -12.26 3.29
N HIS A 33 -1.78 -11.92 3.72
CA HIS A 33 -2.23 -10.52 3.77
C HIS A 33 -2.09 -9.93 5.17
N ILE A 34 -1.43 -8.79 5.25
CA ILE A 34 -1.18 -8.02 6.46
C ILE A 34 -1.67 -6.58 6.24
N SER A 35 -2.46 -6.09 7.20
CA SER A 35 -2.90 -4.70 7.25
C SER A 35 -2.42 -4.09 8.56
N LEU A 36 -1.79 -2.92 8.50
CA LEU A 36 -1.30 -2.20 9.68
C LEU A 36 -2.45 -1.88 10.64
N LEU A 37 -3.52 -1.27 10.12
CA LEU A 37 -4.65 -0.78 10.90
C LEU A 37 -5.90 -1.68 10.79
N GLY A 38 -5.91 -2.67 9.90
CA GLY A 38 -7.11 -3.44 9.57
C GLY A 38 -7.69 -4.29 10.71
N LYS A 39 -6.95 -4.50 11.80
CA LYS A 39 -7.44 -5.23 13.00
C LYS A 39 -7.69 -4.34 14.21
N MET A 40 -7.36 -3.06 14.14
CA MET A 40 -7.52 -2.11 15.25
C MET A 40 -8.94 -1.53 15.26
N THR A 41 -9.48 -1.22 16.44
CA THR A 41 -10.74 -0.45 16.50
C THR A 41 -10.48 0.99 16.10
N ARG A 42 -11.54 1.74 15.74
CA ARG A 42 -11.38 3.17 15.41
C ARG A 42 -10.78 3.93 16.59
N GLU A 43 -11.23 3.62 17.79
CA GLU A 43 -10.76 4.23 19.03
C GLU A 43 -9.25 4.01 19.21
N ASP A 44 -8.76 2.77 19.07
CA ASP A 44 -7.33 2.45 19.16
C ASP A 44 -6.52 3.17 18.07
N VAL A 45 -7.06 3.25 16.83
CA VAL A 45 -6.39 3.97 15.74
C VAL A 45 -6.30 5.46 16.05
N MET A 46 -7.35 6.06 16.62
CA MET A 46 -7.33 7.48 16.99
C MET A 46 -6.46 7.74 18.22
N GLU A 47 -6.27 6.77 19.10
CA GLU A 47 -5.32 6.89 20.20
C GLU A 47 -3.86 6.85 19.70
N ASP A 48 -3.52 5.85 18.88
CA ASP A 48 -2.13 5.59 18.49
C ASP A 48 -1.68 6.40 17.25
N TYR A 49 -2.61 6.68 16.31
CA TYR A 49 -2.31 7.24 14.99
C TYR A 49 -2.99 8.58 14.71
N ALA A 50 -3.59 9.25 15.70
CA ALA A 50 -4.09 10.62 15.50
C ALA A 50 -2.99 11.54 14.94
N VAL A 51 -3.42 12.48 14.09
CA VAL A 51 -2.55 13.49 13.48
C VAL A 51 -2.13 14.50 14.55
N ASP A 52 -0.83 14.60 14.81
CA ASP A 52 -0.26 15.59 15.73
C ASP A 52 0.02 16.92 15.01
N SER A 53 0.30 17.97 15.80
CA SER A 53 0.69 19.28 15.24
C SER A 53 2.00 19.17 14.46
N GLY A 54 1.93 19.41 13.15
CA GLY A 54 3.09 19.32 12.24
C GLY A 54 3.18 18.00 11.47
N ASP A 55 2.30 17.04 11.75
CA ASP A 55 2.19 15.82 10.96
C ASP A 55 1.46 16.06 9.64
N GLU A 56 1.80 15.24 8.65
CA GLU A 56 1.03 15.17 7.41
C GLU A 56 -0.12 14.18 7.61
N CYS A 57 -1.29 14.55 7.09
CA CYS A 57 -2.46 13.69 7.12
C CYS A 57 -2.38 12.65 6.00
N LEU A 58 -2.60 11.39 6.35
CA LEU A 58 -2.82 10.27 5.43
C LEU A 58 -4.26 9.78 5.61
N LEU A 59 -5.00 9.66 4.52
CA LEU A 59 -6.33 9.10 4.59
C LEU A 59 -6.35 7.60 4.25
N THR A 60 -7.00 6.83 5.12
CA THR A 60 -7.15 5.38 4.98
C THR A 60 -8.56 4.92 5.36
N LEU A 61 -8.94 3.73 4.90
CA LEU A 61 -10.20 3.07 5.26
C LEU A 61 -9.95 2.11 6.43
N LEU A 62 -10.74 2.19 7.50
CA LEU A 62 -10.64 1.29 8.65
C LEU A 62 -11.59 0.08 8.53
N ASN A 63 -11.52 -0.84 9.48
CA ASN A 63 -12.33 -2.06 9.50
C ASN A 63 -13.85 -1.82 9.62
N ASP A 64 -14.26 -0.66 10.12
CA ASP A 64 -15.64 -0.18 10.13
C ASP A 64 -16.12 0.34 8.76
N ASN A 65 -15.27 0.22 7.73
CA ASN A 65 -15.48 0.75 6.38
C ASN A 65 -15.75 2.26 6.35
N GLN A 66 -15.26 2.99 7.36
CA GLN A 66 -15.31 4.45 7.39
C GLN A 66 -13.90 5.02 7.20
N PRO A 67 -13.76 6.12 6.45
CA PRO A 67 -12.47 6.77 6.30
C PRO A 67 -11.97 7.32 7.65
N ALA A 68 -10.65 7.38 7.81
CA ALA A 68 -9.99 8.00 8.93
C ALA A 68 -8.74 8.73 8.46
N GLU A 69 -8.50 9.89 9.07
CA GLU A 69 -7.29 10.66 8.92
C GLU A 69 -6.30 10.23 10.00
N VAL A 70 -5.12 9.80 9.58
CA VAL A 70 -4.06 9.31 10.47
C VAL A 70 -2.74 10.01 10.16
N SER A 71 -1.84 10.06 11.14
CA SER A 71 -0.49 10.61 10.95
C SER A 71 0.30 9.77 9.96
N ARG A 72 0.71 10.38 8.85
CA ARG A 72 1.62 9.78 7.87
C ARG A 72 2.92 9.32 8.51
N GLN A 73 3.50 10.14 9.40
CA GLN A 73 4.78 9.88 10.05
C GLN A 73 4.70 8.63 10.93
N LYS A 74 3.63 8.48 11.72
CA LYS A 74 3.41 7.30 12.57
C LYS A 74 3.19 6.04 11.73
N VAL A 75 2.41 6.14 10.65
CA VAL A 75 2.20 5.04 9.69
C VAL A 75 3.52 4.62 9.03
N GLU A 76 4.31 5.55 8.50
CA GLU A 76 5.60 5.24 7.87
C GLU A 76 6.59 4.60 8.85
N ARG A 77 6.62 5.09 10.10
CA ARG A 77 7.42 4.49 11.17
C ARG A 77 7.05 3.03 11.38
N ASP A 78 5.76 2.72 11.53
CA ASP A 78 5.33 1.38 11.91
C ASP A 78 5.35 0.41 10.73
N LEU A 79 5.12 0.89 9.50
CA LEU A 79 5.35 0.11 8.29
C LEU A 79 6.81 -0.31 8.13
N LYS A 80 7.79 0.56 8.45
CA LYS A 80 9.21 0.17 8.44
C LYS A 80 9.48 -1.00 9.39
N HIS A 81 8.85 -1.01 10.56
CA HIS A 81 8.97 -2.12 11.51
C HIS A 81 8.34 -3.40 10.97
N ILE A 82 7.14 -3.33 10.38
CA ILE A 82 6.47 -4.50 9.79
C ILE A 82 7.28 -5.06 8.61
N ILE A 83 7.76 -4.21 7.70
CA ILE A 83 8.59 -4.65 6.58
C ILE A 83 9.86 -5.33 7.09
N ALA A 84 10.53 -4.76 8.09
CA ALA A 84 11.71 -5.37 8.69
C ALA A 84 11.41 -6.71 9.39
N MET A 85 10.21 -6.90 9.93
CA MET A 85 9.75 -8.18 10.47
C MET A 85 9.52 -9.20 9.34
N LEU A 86 8.81 -8.82 8.28
CA LEU A 86 8.56 -9.70 7.13
C LEU A 86 9.85 -10.11 6.42
N ASP A 87 10.79 -9.18 6.31
CA ASP A 87 12.12 -9.41 5.73
C ASP A 87 12.96 -10.44 6.53
N ARG A 88 12.64 -10.65 7.82
CA ARG A 88 13.23 -11.70 8.67
C ARG A 88 12.47 -13.01 8.63
N GLN A 89 11.21 -13.00 8.19
CA GLN A 89 10.37 -14.19 8.06
C GLN A 89 10.58 -14.92 6.72
N GLU A 90 11.64 -14.56 5.98
CA GLU A 90 12.03 -15.20 4.72
C GLU A 90 10.93 -15.18 3.65
N TYR A 91 10.16 -14.10 3.60
CA TYR A 91 9.32 -13.82 2.42
C TYR A 91 10.20 -13.47 1.22
N ASP A 92 9.94 -14.07 0.07
CA ASP A 92 10.64 -13.72 -1.16
C ASP A 92 10.22 -12.33 -1.67
N VAL A 93 8.93 -12.01 -1.54
CA VAL A 93 8.33 -10.77 -2.05
C VAL A 93 7.42 -10.13 -1.02
N ILE A 94 7.56 -8.82 -0.85
CA ILE A 94 6.62 -7.98 -0.08
C ILE A 94 5.94 -7.03 -1.07
N LEU A 95 4.67 -7.24 -1.34
CA LEU A 95 3.84 -6.37 -2.18
C LEU A 95 3.17 -5.31 -1.30
N PHE A 96 3.63 -4.07 -1.38
CA PHE A 96 3.03 -2.96 -0.65
C PHE A 96 1.97 -2.26 -1.50
N LEU A 97 0.71 -2.35 -1.06
CA LEU A 97 -0.44 -1.71 -1.71
C LEU A 97 -0.92 -0.53 -0.87
N SER A 98 -0.76 0.67 -1.41
CA SER A 98 -1.22 1.92 -0.80
C SER A 98 -2.01 2.76 -1.79
N SER A 99 -2.83 3.68 -1.26
CA SER A 99 -3.48 4.75 -2.03
C SER A 99 -2.59 5.98 -2.21
N GLU A 100 -1.55 6.12 -1.38
CA GLU A 100 -0.60 7.23 -1.39
C GLU A 100 0.85 6.74 -1.39
N MET A 101 1.75 7.53 -1.97
CA MET A 101 3.19 7.23 -1.93
C MET A 101 3.71 7.49 -0.52
N LEU A 102 4.36 6.49 0.08
CA LEU A 102 5.03 6.60 1.36
C LEU A 102 6.55 6.55 1.16
N SER A 103 7.29 7.10 2.11
CA SER A 103 8.73 7.30 1.99
C SER A 103 9.56 6.45 2.96
N GLY A 104 10.77 6.10 2.52
CA GLY A 104 11.75 5.40 3.35
C GLY A 104 11.43 3.94 3.66
N LEU A 105 10.54 3.29 2.90
CA LEU A 105 10.28 1.86 3.00
C LEU A 105 11.39 1.07 2.31
N THR A 106 12.01 0.12 3.00
CA THR A 106 13.12 -0.69 2.47
C THR A 106 13.09 -2.09 3.07
N ALA A 107 13.35 -3.12 2.25
CA ALA A 107 13.64 -4.49 2.67
C ALA A 107 15.09 -4.85 2.30
N ARG A 108 15.73 -5.80 3.01
CA ARG A 108 17.13 -6.19 2.76
C ARG A 108 17.24 -7.50 2.00
N ASN A 109 16.38 -8.46 2.31
CA ASN A 109 16.40 -9.81 1.74
C ASN A 109 15.25 -10.00 0.75
N ALA A 110 14.05 -9.57 1.11
CA ALA A 110 12.85 -9.66 0.28
C ALA A 110 12.84 -8.57 -0.79
N ILE A 111 12.19 -8.86 -1.93
CA ILE A 111 11.89 -7.84 -2.94
C ILE A 111 10.68 -7.03 -2.46
N LEU A 112 10.89 -5.76 -2.13
CA LEU A 112 9.80 -4.82 -1.84
C LEU A 112 9.23 -4.25 -3.14
N LEU A 113 8.03 -4.69 -3.52
CA LEU A 113 7.31 -4.19 -4.68
C LEU A 113 6.34 -3.08 -4.27
N GLU A 114 6.53 -1.91 -4.84
CA GLU A 114 5.66 -0.74 -4.69
C GLU A 114 5.05 -0.39 -6.06
N PRO A 115 3.85 -0.89 -6.43
CA PRO A 115 3.29 -0.73 -7.77
C PRO A 115 3.18 0.73 -8.21
N GLN A 116 2.88 1.63 -7.28
CA GLN A 116 2.81 3.08 -7.54
C GLN A 116 4.11 3.68 -8.08
N ARG A 117 5.26 3.11 -7.74
CA ARG A 117 6.58 3.57 -8.18
C ARG A 117 7.03 2.90 -9.48
N ILE A 118 6.49 1.72 -9.78
CA ILE A 118 6.88 0.89 -10.92
C ILE A 118 6.03 1.21 -12.16
N ILE A 119 4.71 1.39 -12.00
CA ILE A 119 3.80 1.58 -13.14
C ILE A 119 4.11 2.86 -13.94
N PRO A 120 4.30 4.05 -13.31
CA PRO A 120 4.55 5.28 -14.07
C PRO A 120 5.77 5.22 -15.02
N PRO A 121 6.98 4.78 -14.59
CA PRO A 121 8.11 4.67 -15.50
C PRO A 121 7.92 3.59 -16.56
N LEU A 122 7.25 2.48 -16.24
CA LEU A 122 6.92 1.44 -17.24
C LEU A 122 6.03 2.00 -18.34
N VAL A 123 4.95 2.70 -17.96
CA VAL A 123 4.06 3.36 -18.93
C VAL A 123 4.86 4.39 -19.74
N ALA A 124 5.64 5.24 -19.10
CA ALA A 124 6.46 6.25 -19.80
C ALA A 124 7.40 5.61 -20.85
N SER A 125 7.96 4.44 -20.56
CA SER A 125 8.86 3.73 -21.49
C SER A 125 8.15 3.12 -22.71
N ILE A 126 6.91 2.67 -22.55
CA ILE A 126 6.13 2.04 -23.63
C ILE A 126 5.59 3.10 -24.60
N VAL A 127 5.28 4.28 -24.07
CA VAL A 127 4.51 5.29 -24.77
C VAL A 127 5.35 6.09 -25.76
N ASP A 128 6.69 6.03 -25.68
CA ASP A 128 7.63 6.61 -26.66
C ASP A 128 7.24 8.04 -27.12
N GLY A 129 6.87 8.90 -26.16
CA GLY A 129 6.45 10.28 -26.41
C GLY A 129 4.99 10.49 -26.85
N HIS A 130 4.17 9.44 -26.96
CA HIS A 130 2.74 9.56 -27.23
C HIS A 130 1.92 9.96 -25.98
N GLN A 131 0.64 10.26 -26.16
CA GLN A 131 -0.27 10.53 -25.04
C GLN A 131 -0.99 9.26 -24.60
N VAL A 132 -0.97 8.98 -23.30
CA VAL A 132 -1.80 7.94 -22.69
C VAL A 132 -2.85 8.57 -21.79
N GLY A 133 -4.10 8.20 -22.02
CA GLY A 133 -5.21 8.47 -21.11
C GLY A 133 -5.46 7.27 -20.20
N VAL A 134 -5.53 7.51 -18.90
CA VAL A 134 -5.96 6.50 -17.91
C VAL A 134 -7.34 6.89 -17.41
N ILE A 135 -8.33 6.01 -17.59
CA ILE A 135 -9.67 6.21 -17.05
C ILE A 135 -9.75 5.47 -15.72
N VAL A 136 -10.00 6.23 -14.65
CA VAL A 136 -10.21 5.70 -13.31
C VAL A 136 -11.61 6.06 -12.82
N PRO A 137 -12.26 5.19 -12.02
CA PRO A 137 -13.56 5.50 -11.44
C PRO A 137 -13.46 6.72 -10.51
N LEU A 138 -14.39 7.68 -10.67
CA LEU A 138 -14.51 8.83 -9.76
C LEU A 138 -15.00 8.35 -8.39
N ARG A 139 -14.29 8.80 -7.35
CA ARG A 139 -13.98 8.08 -6.12
C ARG A 139 -15.05 8.27 -5.02
N ARG A 140 -15.43 7.18 -4.34
CA ARG A 140 -15.59 7.18 -2.87
C ARG A 140 -14.26 6.93 -2.14
N CYS A 141 -13.24 6.41 -2.84
CA CYS A 141 -11.92 6.15 -2.24
C CYS A 141 -10.94 7.35 -2.24
N CYS A 142 -11.21 8.51 -2.86
CA CYS A 142 -10.32 9.73 -2.97
C CYS A 142 -11.02 10.85 -2.24
N PRO A 143 -10.60 11.07 -1.02
CA PRO A 143 -10.46 12.42 -0.55
C PRO A 143 -9.03 12.82 -0.91
N CYS A 144 -8.93 13.70 -1.91
CA CYS A 144 -7.79 14.58 -2.12
C CYS A 144 -6.44 13.95 -2.53
N SER A 145 -6.16 13.95 -3.83
CA SER A 145 -4.89 14.51 -4.31
C SER A 145 -5.16 15.27 -5.60
N GLY A 146 -5.11 16.59 -5.49
CA GLY A 146 -5.18 17.49 -6.63
C GLY A 146 -3.98 17.28 -7.55
N LYS A 147 -4.28 17.20 -8.85
CA LYS A 147 -3.33 17.36 -9.97
C LYS A 147 -2.15 16.38 -10.00
N SER A 148 -2.42 15.14 -10.41
CA SER A 148 -1.46 14.38 -11.20
C SER A 148 -1.49 14.88 -12.65
N GLY A 149 -0.89 16.05 -12.87
CA GLY A 149 -0.51 16.47 -14.22
C GLY A 149 0.72 15.69 -14.63
N PHE A 150 0.54 14.62 -15.42
CA PHE A 150 1.62 14.12 -16.26
C PHE A 150 1.89 15.20 -17.31
N ARG A 151 2.98 15.95 -17.11
CA ARG A 151 3.62 16.75 -18.15
C ARG A 151 4.83 16.01 -18.64
#